data_AF-A0A1Y4QRT0-F1
#
_entry.id   AF-A0A1Y4QRT0-F1
#
_cell.length_a   1.000
_cell.length_b   1.000
_cell.length_c   1.000
_cell.angle_alpha   90.00
_cell.angle_beta   90.00
_cell.angle_gamma   90.00
#
_symmetry.space_group_name_H-M   'P 1'
#
loop_
_entity.id
_entity.type
_entity.pdbx_description
1 polymer ?
#
loop_
_entity_poly.entity_id
_entity_poly.type
_entity_poly.pdbx_seq_one_letter_code
_entity_poly.pdbx_strand_id
1 'polypeptide(L)'
;MENLKNNIDHYMKLKGIKMYTHLLVDIAHELGIKGQEAYEFANKEKSNFSKMLKGERPLKYDFIIPLEKIFGISLARLLEENAYKLPVKKENVPFNKGFRYYAYLDDPKLYKEEFDLLLTKDGESILTQTDEFEKTFLDYVVEYHSVNGVRYLHDEYGIKLKWFHNQFEFSKGKGITYIHFENYIEFARLVASMNDVELFNDIYDPYNMFFTNHHYGAENCIFCQSEYLEIILDNDGLFNSIFEIKPYELKLGNISRRKKQVESITYRPIINPIINNCLKYALKHLDKYKHRAIDILKFGIEHNRKIASKITFTDCYICNELGELKNFKDKNYYDIVVFVERDIDVNDDEIKSLTNQLLKFNKL
;
A
#
# COMPACT_ATOMS: atom_id res chain seq x y z
N MET A 1 28.08 -31.49 4.34
CA MET A 1 27.15 -31.24 3.20
C MET A 1 25.79 -31.90 3.37
N GLU A 2 25.59 -32.81 4.33
CA GLU A 2 24.29 -33.44 4.64
C GLU A 2 23.15 -32.43 4.92
N ASN A 3 23.51 -31.22 5.39
CA ASN A 3 22.60 -30.11 5.65
C ASN A 3 22.04 -29.43 4.39
N LEU A 4 22.79 -29.42 3.27
CA LEU A 4 22.38 -28.72 2.04
C LEU A 4 21.09 -29.32 1.47
N LYS A 5 20.99 -30.65 1.47
CA LYS A 5 19.79 -31.36 1.02
C LYS A 5 18.58 -30.98 1.88
N ASN A 6 18.71 -31.05 3.20
CA ASN A 6 17.62 -30.75 4.13
C ASN A 6 17.14 -29.30 4.00
N ASN A 7 18.07 -28.35 3.81
CA ASN A 7 17.75 -26.95 3.56
C ASN A 7 17.01 -26.75 2.24
N ILE A 8 17.52 -27.33 1.14
CA ILE A 8 16.87 -27.25 -0.17
C ILE A 8 15.46 -27.85 -0.12
N ASP A 9 15.28 -29.00 0.54
CA ASP A 9 13.97 -29.65 0.69
C ASP A 9 12.96 -28.74 1.42
N HIS A 10 13.42 -28.05 2.45
CA HIS A 10 12.60 -27.11 3.19
C HIS A 10 12.19 -25.90 2.33
N TYR A 11 13.14 -25.25 1.65
CA TYR A 11 12.84 -24.09 0.83
C TYR A 11 12.00 -24.45 -0.40
N MET A 12 12.19 -25.64 -0.98
CA MET A 12 11.30 -26.17 -2.02
C MET A 12 9.86 -26.30 -1.50
N LYS A 13 9.67 -26.79 -0.27
CA LYS A 13 8.34 -26.86 0.36
C LYS A 13 7.71 -25.47 0.54
N LEU A 14 8.49 -24.49 1.01
CA LEU A 14 8.01 -23.10 1.17
C LEU A 14 7.63 -22.44 -0.16
N LYS A 15 8.40 -22.71 -1.22
CA LYS A 15 8.17 -22.18 -2.57
C LYS A 15 7.17 -23.00 -3.40
N GLY A 16 6.60 -24.07 -2.84
CA GLY A 16 5.67 -24.94 -3.55
C GLY A 16 6.29 -25.80 -4.66
N ILE A 17 7.62 -25.94 -4.69
CA ILE A 17 8.35 -26.72 -5.68
C ILE A 17 8.28 -28.20 -5.30
N LYS A 18 7.52 -28.98 -6.08
CA LYS A 18 7.18 -30.37 -5.72
C LYS A 18 8.30 -31.39 -5.97
N MET A 19 9.22 -31.12 -6.90
CA MET A 19 10.22 -32.09 -7.35
C MET A 19 11.54 -31.40 -7.67
N TYR A 20 12.68 -32.07 -7.44
CA TYR A 20 13.99 -31.51 -7.81
C TYR A 20 14.13 -31.27 -9.31
N THR A 21 13.39 -32.01 -10.15
CA THR A 21 13.34 -31.75 -11.58
C THR A 21 12.69 -30.40 -11.90
N HIS A 22 11.70 -29.95 -11.11
CA HIS A 22 11.13 -28.62 -11.25
C HIS A 22 12.14 -27.55 -10.79
N LEU A 23 12.81 -27.78 -9.67
CA LEU A 23 13.88 -26.88 -9.22
C LEU A 23 14.98 -26.72 -10.28
N LEU A 24 15.37 -27.83 -10.93
CA LEU A 24 16.37 -27.80 -12.00
C LEU A 24 15.87 -27.07 -13.26
N VAL A 25 14.56 -27.11 -13.54
CA VAL A 25 13.96 -26.29 -14.61
C VAL A 25 13.98 -24.82 -14.22
N ASP A 26 13.67 -24.47 -12.96
CA ASP A 26 13.75 -23.08 -12.47
C ASP A 26 15.19 -22.56 -12.53
N ILE A 27 16.17 -23.39 -12.16
CA ILE A 27 17.61 -23.06 -12.32
C ILE A 27 17.95 -22.84 -13.80
N ALA A 28 17.43 -23.67 -14.71
CA ALA A 28 17.66 -23.51 -16.14
C ALA A 28 17.11 -22.17 -16.66
N HIS A 29 15.91 -21.78 -16.21
CA HIS A 29 15.31 -20.50 -16.55
C HIS A 29 16.15 -19.32 -16.06
N GLU A 30 16.68 -19.38 -14.83
CA GLU A 30 17.59 -18.35 -14.29
C GLU A 30 18.92 -18.28 -15.04
N LEU A 31 19.35 -19.39 -15.64
CA LEU A 31 20.52 -19.45 -16.53
C LEU A 31 20.20 -19.00 -17.97
N GLY A 32 18.96 -18.57 -18.25
CA GLY A 32 18.51 -18.11 -19.56
C GLY A 32 18.11 -19.22 -20.54
N ILE A 33 18.06 -20.47 -20.11
CA ILE A 33 17.63 -21.62 -20.92
C ILE A 33 16.11 -21.68 -20.87
N LYS A 34 15.43 -21.73 -22.03
CA LYS A 34 13.96 -21.64 -22.12
C LYS A 34 13.35 -22.82 -22.87
N GLY A 35 12.06 -23.04 -22.66
CA GLY A 35 11.28 -24.03 -23.42
C GLY A 35 11.73 -25.47 -23.16
N GLN A 36 11.73 -26.30 -24.19
CA GLN A 36 12.04 -27.74 -24.07
C GLN A 36 13.46 -28.00 -23.57
N GLU A 37 14.42 -27.11 -23.88
CA GLU A 37 15.82 -27.21 -23.48
C GLU A 37 15.99 -27.16 -21.95
N ALA A 38 15.11 -26.45 -21.24
CA ALA A 38 15.13 -26.40 -19.78
C ALA A 38 14.81 -27.78 -19.16
N TYR A 39 13.90 -28.53 -19.77
CA TYR A 39 13.56 -29.89 -19.34
C TYR A 39 14.67 -30.89 -19.67
N GLU A 40 15.33 -30.74 -20.82
CA GLU A 40 16.49 -31.55 -21.19
C GLU A 40 17.68 -31.32 -20.25
N PHE A 41 17.94 -30.04 -19.92
CA PHE A 41 18.91 -29.66 -18.91
C PHE A 41 18.61 -30.33 -17.57
N ALA A 42 17.36 -30.22 -17.09
CA ALA A 42 16.96 -30.80 -15.81
C ALA A 42 17.15 -32.33 -15.80
N ASN A 43 16.80 -33.02 -16.88
CA ASN A 43 16.99 -34.46 -17.00
C ASN A 43 18.47 -34.86 -16.99
N LYS A 44 19.33 -34.11 -17.69
CA LYS A 44 20.77 -34.34 -17.74
C LYS A 44 21.44 -34.11 -16.39
N GLU A 45 21.03 -33.07 -15.67
CA GLU A 45 21.66 -32.67 -14.40
C GLU A 45 21.10 -33.40 -13.18
N LYS A 46 19.95 -34.08 -13.28
CA LYS A 46 19.28 -34.77 -12.16
C LYS A 46 20.22 -35.67 -11.33
N SER A 47 20.99 -36.54 -12.00
CA SER A 47 21.92 -37.45 -11.33
C SER A 47 23.08 -36.71 -10.66
N ASN A 48 23.63 -35.71 -11.36
CA ASN A 48 24.71 -34.88 -10.83
C ASN A 48 24.26 -34.07 -9.61
N PHE A 49 23.08 -33.46 -9.70
CA PHE A 49 22.50 -32.67 -8.63
C PHE A 49 22.23 -33.52 -7.38
N SER A 50 21.69 -34.74 -7.56
CA SER A 50 21.51 -35.69 -6.44
C SER A 50 22.83 -35.99 -5.72
N LYS A 51 23.93 -36.16 -6.46
CA LYS A 51 25.27 -36.36 -5.87
C LYS A 51 25.79 -35.10 -5.14
N MET A 52 25.45 -33.90 -5.64
CA MET A 52 25.78 -32.64 -4.95
C MET A 52 25.05 -32.52 -3.61
N LEU A 53 23.75 -32.84 -3.58
CA LEU A 53 22.94 -32.80 -2.36
C LEU A 53 23.45 -33.78 -1.29
N LYS A 54 24.00 -34.92 -1.70
CA LYS A 54 24.64 -35.90 -0.80
C LYS A 54 26.06 -35.52 -0.36
N GLY A 55 26.62 -34.46 -0.94
CA GLY A 55 28.01 -34.06 -0.71
C GLY A 55 29.06 -34.95 -1.37
N GLU A 56 28.65 -35.85 -2.27
CA GLU A 56 29.57 -36.65 -3.08
C GLU A 56 30.28 -35.81 -4.16
N ARG A 57 29.70 -34.64 -4.49
CA ARG A 57 30.26 -33.66 -5.41
C ARG A 57 30.06 -32.23 -4.89
N PRO A 58 30.97 -31.30 -5.21
CA PRO A 58 30.74 -29.89 -4.90
C PRO A 58 29.55 -29.36 -5.70
N LEU A 59 28.82 -28.41 -5.12
CA LEU A 59 27.79 -27.67 -5.82
C LEU A 59 28.44 -26.90 -6.99
N LYS A 60 27.83 -26.98 -8.18
CA LYS A 60 28.30 -26.22 -9.35
C LYS A 60 28.20 -24.72 -9.08
N TYR A 61 29.23 -23.98 -9.45
CA TYR A 61 29.26 -22.53 -9.31
C TYR A 61 28.07 -21.84 -10.00
N ASP A 62 27.74 -22.30 -11.21
CA ASP A 62 26.64 -21.73 -11.99
C ASP A 62 25.26 -21.98 -11.34
N PHE A 63 25.14 -22.87 -10.36
CA PHE A 63 23.87 -23.13 -9.67
C PHE A 63 23.68 -22.21 -8.45
N ILE A 64 24.74 -21.54 -8.01
CA ILE A 64 24.74 -20.74 -6.78
C ILE A 64 23.76 -19.57 -6.91
N ILE A 65 23.98 -18.66 -7.86
CA ILE A 65 23.12 -17.49 -8.06
C ILE A 65 21.66 -17.88 -8.37
N PRO A 66 21.37 -18.84 -9.26
CA PRO A 66 20.01 -19.33 -9.45
C PRO A 66 19.33 -19.82 -8.16
N LEU A 67 20.03 -20.63 -7.35
CA LEU A 67 19.48 -21.12 -6.09
C LEU A 67 19.21 -19.98 -5.10
N GLU A 68 20.11 -18.99 -5.03
CA GLU A 68 19.93 -17.82 -4.18
C GLU A 68 18.70 -17.00 -4.58
N LYS A 69 18.48 -16.80 -5.88
CA LYS A 69 17.29 -16.11 -6.42
C LYS A 69 16.00 -16.87 -6.18
N ILE A 70 15.96 -18.16 -6.52
CA ILE A 70 14.77 -19.00 -6.39
C ILE A 70 14.32 -19.06 -4.92
N PHE A 71 15.27 -19.24 -4.00
CA PHE A 71 14.97 -19.38 -2.58
C PHE A 71 14.96 -18.06 -1.81
N GLY A 72 15.53 -17.00 -2.36
CA GLY A 72 15.65 -15.69 -1.71
C GLY A 72 16.55 -15.73 -0.47
N ILE A 73 17.60 -16.54 -0.47
CA ILE A 73 18.60 -16.62 0.62
C ILE A 73 19.99 -16.95 0.05
N SER A 74 21.05 -16.52 0.72
CA SER A 74 22.42 -16.81 0.26
C SER A 74 22.78 -18.29 0.38
N LEU A 75 23.72 -18.76 -0.45
CA LEU A 75 24.28 -20.12 -0.39
C LEU A 75 24.94 -20.38 0.96
N ALA A 76 25.62 -19.39 1.53
CA ALA A 76 26.21 -19.50 2.86
C ALA A 76 25.16 -19.94 3.88
N ARG A 77 23.95 -19.36 3.80
CA ARG A 77 22.82 -19.74 4.64
C ARG A 77 22.24 -21.11 4.26
N LEU A 78 22.12 -21.45 2.97
CA LEU A 78 21.72 -22.80 2.54
C LEU A 78 22.65 -23.92 3.06
N LEU A 79 23.89 -23.59 3.43
CA LEU A 79 24.86 -24.57 3.94
C LEU A 79 24.84 -24.70 5.48
N GLU A 80 24.21 -23.78 6.21
CA GLU A 80 24.13 -23.82 7.68
C GLU A 80 23.14 -24.87 8.18
N GLU A 81 23.54 -25.60 9.23
CA GLU A 81 22.79 -26.74 9.79
C GLU A 81 21.38 -26.41 10.31
N ASN A 82 21.12 -25.13 10.62
CA ASN A 82 19.86 -24.67 11.22
C ASN A 82 19.08 -23.67 10.35
N ALA A 83 19.46 -23.47 9.09
CA ALA A 83 18.87 -22.43 8.24
C ALA A 83 17.37 -22.61 7.96
N TYR A 84 16.91 -23.86 7.86
CA TYR A 84 15.52 -24.24 7.61
C TYR A 84 14.58 -24.21 8.82
N LYS A 85 15.08 -24.06 10.04
CA LYS A 85 14.25 -24.22 11.26
C LYS A 85 13.53 -22.96 11.70
N LEU A 86 13.65 -21.86 10.97
CA LEU A 86 13.44 -20.53 11.52
C LEU A 86 12.59 -19.65 10.59
N PRO A 87 11.51 -18.97 11.05
CA PRO A 87 11.26 -17.63 10.52
C PRO A 87 12.57 -16.87 10.71
N VAL A 88 13.12 -16.24 9.67
CA VAL A 88 14.51 -15.76 9.65
C VAL A 88 14.89 -15.23 11.02
N LYS A 89 15.63 -15.94 11.88
CA LYS A 89 15.97 -15.37 13.18
C LYS A 89 16.89 -14.18 12.96
N LYS A 90 16.91 -13.20 13.87
CA LYS A 90 17.80 -12.02 13.82
C LYS A 90 19.24 -12.40 13.47
N GLU A 91 19.73 -13.52 14.01
CA GLU A 91 21.07 -14.05 13.77
C GLU A 91 21.34 -14.62 12.37
N ASN A 92 20.30 -14.89 11.58
CA ASN A 92 20.45 -15.58 10.29
C ASN A 92 20.26 -14.68 9.08
N VAL A 93 19.79 -13.43 9.24
CA VAL A 93 19.76 -12.49 8.12
C VAL A 93 21.19 -12.41 7.56
N PRO A 94 21.41 -12.67 6.25
CA PRO A 94 22.75 -12.63 5.68
C PRO A 94 23.46 -11.32 6.07
N PHE A 95 24.73 -11.42 6.46
CA PHE A 95 25.54 -10.33 7.02
C PHE A 95 25.71 -9.09 6.13
N ASN A 96 25.21 -9.11 4.89
CA ASN A 96 25.02 -7.89 4.12
C ASN A 96 23.81 -7.15 4.69
N LYS A 97 24.08 -6.11 5.49
CA LYS A 97 23.11 -5.16 6.03
C LYS A 97 22.41 -4.39 4.89
N GLY A 98 21.53 -5.06 4.15
CA GLY A 98 20.67 -4.49 3.10
C GLY A 98 19.25 -4.21 3.60
N PHE A 99 18.34 -3.81 2.71
CA PHE A 99 16.95 -3.44 3.05
C PHE A 99 16.26 -4.43 3.99
N ARG A 100 16.39 -5.71 3.64
CA ARG A 100 15.80 -6.84 4.36
C ARG A 100 16.23 -6.88 5.83
N TYR A 101 17.50 -6.58 6.11
CA TYR A 101 18.04 -6.61 7.48
C TYR A 101 17.38 -5.58 8.38
N TYR A 102 17.30 -4.33 7.92
CA TYR A 102 16.74 -3.27 8.73
C TYR A 102 15.24 -3.41 8.92
N ALA A 103 14.49 -3.75 7.85
CA ALA A 103 13.06 -4.04 7.96
C ALA A 103 12.78 -5.23 8.88
N TYR A 104 13.59 -6.29 8.82
CA TYR A 104 13.42 -7.46 9.69
C TYR A 104 13.75 -7.17 11.16
N LEU A 105 14.81 -6.40 11.44
CA LEU A 105 15.16 -6.04 12.81
C LEU A 105 14.17 -5.06 13.45
N ASP A 106 13.58 -4.21 12.62
CA ASP A 106 12.62 -3.17 12.98
C ASP A 106 13.08 -2.31 14.16
N ASP A 107 14.37 -1.94 14.15
CA ASP A 107 15.01 -1.20 15.24
C ASP A 107 15.12 0.29 14.89
N PRO A 108 14.42 1.19 15.63
CA PRO A 108 14.46 2.63 15.42
C PRO A 108 15.87 3.22 15.40
N LYS A 109 16.78 2.68 16.22
CA LYS A 109 18.15 3.17 16.34
C LYS A 109 18.95 2.86 15.08
N LEU A 110 18.82 1.64 14.56
CA LEU A 110 19.53 1.22 13.35
C LEU A 110 19.08 1.98 12.10
N TYR A 111 17.80 2.36 12.02
CA TYR A 111 17.34 3.19 10.91
C TYR A 111 18.07 4.53 10.84
N LYS A 112 18.23 5.20 11.98
CA LYS A 112 18.86 6.54 12.04
C LYS A 112 20.38 6.49 12.01
N GLU A 113 20.99 5.52 12.68
CA GLU A 113 22.44 5.48 12.85
C GLU A 113 23.17 4.73 11.73
N GLU A 114 22.49 3.82 11.02
CA GLU A 114 23.11 3.00 9.98
C GLU A 114 22.39 3.11 8.63
N PHE A 115 21.08 2.85 8.57
CA PHE A 115 20.34 2.81 7.29
C PHE A 115 20.37 4.15 6.55
N ASP A 116 20.15 5.27 7.27
CA ASP A 116 20.21 6.63 6.72
C ASP A 116 21.57 6.98 6.09
N LEU A 117 22.64 6.33 6.55
CA LEU A 117 23.99 6.55 6.04
C LEU A 117 24.32 5.69 4.81
N LEU A 118 23.46 4.73 4.47
CA LEU A 118 23.63 3.93 3.28
C LEU A 118 23.29 4.77 2.04
N LEU A 119 24.27 4.90 1.16
CA LEU A 119 24.15 5.56 -0.13
C LEU A 119 24.42 4.56 -1.25
N THR A 120 23.83 4.81 -2.41
CA THR A 120 24.21 4.11 -3.65
C THR A 120 25.66 4.43 -4.02
N LYS A 121 26.22 3.71 -4.99
CA LYS A 121 27.58 4.00 -5.51
C LYS A 121 27.73 5.44 -6.03
N ASP A 122 26.61 6.04 -6.44
CA ASP A 122 26.54 7.41 -6.96
C ASP A 122 26.22 8.45 -5.87
N GLY A 123 26.13 8.03 -4.60
CA GLY A 123 25.88 8.92 -3.46
C GLY A 123 24.41 9.25 -3.22
N GLU A 124 23.49 8.59 -3.92
CA GLU A 124 22.04 8.82 -3.80
C GLU A 124 21.41 7.96 -2.69
N SER A 125 20.22 8.35 -2.25
CA SER A 125 19.44 7.57 -1.27
C SER A 125 19.14 6.16 -1.80
N ILE A 126 19.33 5.15 -0.95
CA ILE A 126 19.00 3.76 -1.27
C ILE A 126 17.49 3.50 -1.30
N LEU A 127 16.65 4.43 -0.80
CA LEU A 127 15.22 4.18 -0.61
C LEU A 127 14.47 3.85 -1.91
N THR A 128 14.89 4.41 -3.04
CA THR A 128 14.30 4.14 -4.37
C THR A 128 14.92 2.96 -5.09
N GLN A 129 15.98 2.40 -4.55
CA GLN A 129 16.65 1.29 -5.21
C GLN A 129 15.94 0.00 -4.88
N THR A 130 16.07 -0.94 -5.80
CA THR A 130 15.73 -2.33 -5.56
C THR A 130 16.99 -3.11 -5.21
N ASP A 131 16.85 -4.13 -4.36
CA ASP A 131 17.93 -5.07 -4.10
C ASP A 131 18.08 -6.10 -5.24
N GLU A 132 18.94 -7.09 -5.04
CA GLU A 132 19.17 -8.19 -5.99
C GLU A 132 17.93 -9.05 -6.29
N PHE A 133 16.85 -8.90 -5.52
CA PHE A 133 15.56 -9.57 -5.69
C PHE A 133 14.49 -8.65 -6.28
N GLU A 134 14.88 -7.50 -6.83
CA GLU A 134 13.98 -6.48 -7.38
C GLU A 134 12.99 -5.91 -6.34
N LYS A 135 13.31 -6.01 -5.04
CA LYS A 135 12.47 -5.50 -3.94
C LYS A 135 12.98 -4.18 -3.38
N THR A 136 12.06 -3.29 -3.08
CA THR A 136 12.34 -2.03 -2.37
C THR A 136 12.39 -2.26 -0.85
N PHE A 137 12.84 -1.25 -0.12
CA PHE A 137 12.69 -1.26 1.34
C PHE A 137 11.22 -1.35 1.78
N LEU A 138 10.29 -0.73 1.04
CA LEU A 138 8.87 -0.74 1.35
C LEU A 138 8.25 -2.14 1.25
N ASP A 139 8.72 -2.95 0.30
CA ASP A 139 8.31 -4.36 0.18
C ASP A 139 8.67 -5.15 1.44
N TYR A 140 9.86 -4.93 1.99
CA TYR A 140 10.29 -5.61 3.20
C TYR A 140 9.63 -5.05 4.46
N VAL A 141 9.29 -3.76 4.49
CA VAL A 141 8.50 -3.17 5.59
C VAL A 141 7.16 -3.89 5.70
N VAL A 142 6.48 -4.13 4.57
CA VAL A 142 5.24 -4.91 4.52
C VAL A 142 5.50 -6.38 4.86
N GLU A 143 6.48 -7.03 4.20
CA GLU A 143 6.78 -8.46 4.40
C GLU A 143 7.04 -8.80 5.87
N TYR A 144 7.77 -7.94 6.58
CA TYR A 144 8.12 -8.16 7.99
C TYR A 144 7.25 -7.44 9.00
N HIS A 145 6.18 -6.76 8.57
CA HIS A 145 5.28 -6.00 9.44
C HIS A 145 6.05 -5.00 10.32
N SER A 146 6.99 -4.29 9.71
CA SER A 146 7.96 -3.39 10.35
C SER A 146 7.31 -2.06 10.73
N VAL A 147 6.72 -2.00 11.92
CA VAL A 147 5.98 -0.82 12.40
C VAL A 147 6.91 0.36 12.72
N ASN A 148 8.13 0.10 13.19
CA ASN A 148 9.12 1.17 13.35
C ASN A 148 9.65 1.65 12.00
N GLY A 149 9.73 0.75 11.01
CA GLY A 149 10.01 1.09 9.62
C GLY A 149 8.96 2.05 9.04
N VAL A 150 7.68 1.81 9.28
CA VAL A 150 6.60 2.76 8.91
C VAL A 150 6.82 4.13 9.56
N ARG A 151 7.03 4.18 10.88
CA ARG A 151 7.24 5.46 11.59
C ARG A 151 8.49 6.17 11.09
N TYR A 152 9.57 5.45 10.84
CA TYR A 152 10.79 6.01 10.30
C TYR A 152 10.57 6.62 8.90
N LEU A 153 9.87 5.93 8.00
CA LEU A 153 9.53 6.46 6.67
C LEU A 153 8.66 7.72 6.75
N HIS A 154 7.75 7.77 7.72
CA HIS A 154 6.92 8.95 7.98
C HIS A 154 7.73 10.10 8.58
N ASP A 155 8.41 9.88 9.70
CA ASP A 155 9.05 10.94 10.47
C ASP A 155 10.28 11.51 9.77
N GLU A 156 11.08 10.65 9.13
CA GLU A 156 12.33 11.06 8.49
C GLU A 156 12.16 11.36 7.01
N TYR A 157 11.26 10.64 6.31
CA TYR A 157 11.06 10.81 4.87
C TYR A 157 9.73 11.44 4.47
N GLY A 158 8.80 11.66 5.40
CA GLY A 158 7.51 12.27 5.10
C GLY A 158 6.72 11.50 4.06
N ILE A 159 6.73 10.15 4.13
CA ILE A 159 6.02 9.30 3.17
C ILE A 159 4.54 9.69 3.09
N LYS A 160 4.06 10.00 1.87
CA LYS A 160 2.65 10.34 1.63
C LYS A 160 2.16 9.76 0.32
N LEU A 161 0.93 9.26 0.30
CA LEU A 161 0.24 8.90 -0.93
C LEU A 161 -0.33 10.16 -1.59
N LYS A 162 0.29 10.65 -2.67
CA LYS A 162 -0.08 11.93 -3.30
C LYS A 162 -0.65 11.86 -4.70
N TRP A 163 -0.46 10.74 -5.41
CA TRP A 163 -0.89 10.61 -6.82
C TRP A 163 -1.90 9.51 -7.05
N PHE A 164 -2.79 9.72 -8.03
CA PHE A 164 -3.90 8.83 -8.35
C PHE A 164 -3.49 7.42 -8.82
N HIS A 165 -2.21 7.21 -9.16
CA HIS A 165 -1.61 5.90 -9.49
C HIS A 165 -0.99 5.18 -8.28
N ASN A 166 -1.46 5.47 -7.06
CA ASN A 166 -0.99 4.90 -5.80
C ASN A 166 0.54 5.04 -5.59
N GLN A 167 1.10 6.18 -6.02
CA GLN A 167 2.52 6.47 -5.86
C GLN A 167 2.78 7.17 -4.52
N PHE A 168 3.76 6.65 -3.78
CA PHE A 168 4.23 7.26 -2.54
C PHE A 168 5.31 8.29 -2.82
N GLU A 169 5.11 9.49 -2.31
CA GLU A 169 6.05 10.60 -2.31
C GLU A 169 6.89 10.57 -1.03
N PHE A 170 8.19 10.84 -1.18
CA PHE A 170 9.14 11.06 -0.09
C PHE A 170 9.77 12.44 -0.24
N SER A 171 9.96 13.12 0.88
CA SER A 171 10.35 14.54 0.95
C SER A 171 11.68 14.82 1.66
N LYS A 172 12.42 13.79 2.10
CA LYS A 172 13.78 13.96 2.65
C LYS A 172 14.79 14.34 1.55
N GLY A 173 15.55 15.41 1.77
CA GLY A 173 16.65 15.83 0.91
C GLY A 173 16.30 16.91 -0.12
N LYS A 174 17.16 17.10 -1.13
CA LYS A 174 16.93 18.05 -2.23
C LYS A 174 16.17 17.38 -3.36
N GLY A 175 14.85 17.39 -3.28
CA GLY A 175 14.00 16.88 -4.36
C GLY A 175 12.76 16.21 -3.82
N ILE A 176 11.93 15.75 -4.77
CA ILE A 176 10.80 14.91 -4.46
C ILE A 176 11.05 13.58 -5.15
N THR A 177 10.93 12.52 -4.37
CA THR A 177 11.20 11.16 -4.82
C THR A 177 9.91 10.36 -4.76
N TYR A 178 9.63 9.55 -5.78
CA TYR A 178 8.41 8.75 -5.85
C TYR A 178 8.72 7.29 -6.08
N ILE A 179 7.97 6.41 -5.41
CA ILE A 179 8.00 4.98 -5.64
C ILE A 179 6.62 4.54 -6.10
N HIS A 180 6.58 3.84 -7.24
CA HIS A 180 5.41 3.05 -7.59
C HIS A 180 5.49 1.74 -6.82
N PHE A 181 4.48 1.48 -6.00
CA PHE A 181 4.49 0.38 -5.07
C PHE A 181 3.24 -0.46 -5.29
N GLU A 182 3.39 -1.73 -5.65
CA GLU A 182 2.26 -2.60 -6.00
C GLU A 182 1.52 -3.12 -4.75
N ASN A 183 2.21 -3.28 -3.62
CA ASN A 183 1.66 -3.81 -2.38
C ASN A 183 0.98 -2.74 -1.49
N TYR A 184 0.43 -1.68 -2.09
CA TYR A 184 -0.09 -0.50 -1.38
C TYR A 184 -1.27 -0.79 -0.44
N ILE A 185 -2.09 -1.81 -0.72
CA ILE A 185 -3.16 -2.28 0.17
C ILE A 185 -2.59 -2.94 1.43
N GLU A 186 -1.59 -3.81 1.29
CA GLU A 186 -0.98 -4.48 2.44
C GLU A 186 -0.19 -3.49 3.31
N PHE A 187 0.40 -2.46 2.70
CA PHE A 187 0.94 -1.33 3.47
C PHE A 187 -0.15 -0.57 4.23
N ALA A 188 -1.33 -0.33 3.61
CA ALA A 188 -2.44 0.30 4.32
C ALA A 188 -2.91 -0.56 5.51
N ARG A 189 -2.98 -1.89 5.34
CA ARG A 189 -3.31 -2.82 6.43
C ARG A 189 -2.29 -2.75 7.55
N LEU A 190 -1.00 -2.70 7.23
CA LEU A 190 0.07 -2.56 8.21
C LEU A 190 -0.06 -1.23 8.99
N VAL A 191 -0.22 -0.10 8.29
CA VAL A 191 -0.37 1.22 8.95
C VAL A 191 -1.63 1.24 9.82
N ALA A 192 -2.76 0.70 9.35
CA ALA A 192 -3.99 0.61 10.13
C ALA A 192 -3.83 -0.27 11.39
N SER A 193 -3.05 -1.35 11.31
CA SER A 193 -2.79 -2.25 12.44
C SER A 193 -2.04 -1.57 13.59
N MET A 194 -1.36 -0.44 13.33
CA MET A 194 -0.68 0.36 14.35
C MET A 194 -1.66 1.13 15.23
N ASN A 195 -2.95 1.18 14.87
CA ASN A 195 -4.01 1.92 15.58
C ASN A 195 -3.68 3.40 15.83
N ASP A 196 -2.89 3.99 14.92
CA ASP A 196 -2.49 5.39 14.94
C ASP A 196 -3.24 6.13 13.82
N VAL A 197 -4.41 6.68 14.16
CA VAL A 197 -5.33 7.30 13.20
C VAL A 197 -4.74 8.55 12.57
N GLU A 198 -3.95 9.31 13.34
CA GLU A 198 -3.29 10.52 12.83
C GLU A 198 -2.21 10.15 11.81
N LEU A 199 -1.35 9.16 12.14
CA LEU A 199 -0.35 8.64 11.21
C LEU A 199 -1.00 8.10 9.93
N PHE A 200 -2.06 7.30 10.06
CA PHE A 200 -2.75 6.74 8.91
C PHE A 200 -3.29 7.83 7.99
N ASN A 201 -4.00 8.81 8.55
CA ASN A 201 -4.59 9.91 7.78
C ASN A 201 -3.55 10.90 7.23
N ASP A 202 -2.36 10.99 7.84
CA ASP A 202 -1.27 11.81 7.30
C ASP A 202 -0.60 11.15 6.08
N ILE A 203 -0.41 9.83 6.11
CA ILE A 203 0.14 9.04 4.99
C ILE A 203 -0.90 8.92 3.87
N TYR A 204 -2.13 8.55 4.20
CA TYR A 204 -3.25 8.37 3.28
C TYR A 204 -4.15 9.59 3.35
N ASP A 205 -3.83 10.62 2.56
CA ASP A 205 -4.52 11.90 2.57
C ASP A 205 -5.56 12.01 1.42
N PRO A 206 -6.84 11.66 1.66
CA PRO A 206 -7.88 11.76 0.66
C PRO A 206 -8.21 13.20 0.26
N TYR A 207 -7.91 14.19 1.12
CA TYR A 207 -8.13 15.60 0.84
C TYR A 207 -7.12 16.11 -0.19
N ASN A 208 -5.84 15.71 -0.09
CA ASN A 208 -4.83 16.04 -1.10
C ASN A 208 -5.31 15.62 -2.49
N MET A 209 -5.76 14.37 -2.64
CA MET A 209 -6.24 13.86 -3.93
C MET A 209 -7.46 14.64 -4.43
N PHE A 210 -8.41 14.92 -3.54
CA PHE A 210 -9.61 15.68 -3.88
C PHE A 210 -9.27 17.08 -4.37
N PHE A 211 -8.42 17.83 -3.67
CA PHE A 211 -8.11 19.22 -4.06
C PHE A 211 -7.11 19.35 -5.22
N THR A 212 -6.31 18.32 -5.48
CA THR A 212 -5.38 18.31 -6.62
C THR A 212 -6.05 17.85 -7.91
N ASN A 213 -6.97 16.87 -7.85
CA ASN A 213 -7.57 16.25 -9.03
C ASN A 213 -9.07 16.53 -9.21
N HIS A 214 -9.76 17.08 -8.19
CA HIS A 214 -11.23 17.28 -8.12
C HIS A 214 -12.09 16.02 -8.22
N HIS A 215 -11.50 14.88 -8.54
CA HIS A 215 -12.12 13.56 -8.54
C HIS A 215 -11.03 12.53 -8.22
N TYR A 216 -11.42 11.32 -7.84
CA TYR A 216 -10.46 10.22 -7.79
C TYR A 216 -10.35 9.65 -9.20
N GLY A 217 -9.12 9.60 -9.73
CA GLY A 217 -8.86 9.14 -11.09
C GLY A 217 -9.17 7.66 -11.27
N ALA A 218 -10.44 7.33 -11.52
CA ALA A 218 -10.98 5.99 -11.81
C ALA A 218 -10.81 4.95 -10.67
N GLU A 219 -11.23 3.71 -10.95
CA GLU A 219 -11.13 2.51 -10.08
C GLU A 219 -9.70 2.17 -9.62
N ASN A 220 -8.68 2.84 -10.19
CA ASN A 220 -7.28 2.59 -9.89
C ASN A 220 -6.78 3.30 -8.63
N CYS A 221 -7.52 4.29 -8.11
CA CYS A 221 -7.12 4.99 -6.89
C CYS A 221 -7.48 4.17 -5.64
N ILE A 222 -6.55 4.03 -4.70
CA ILE A 222 -6.75 3.26 -3.46
C ILE A 222 -8.04 3.66 -2.71
N PHE A 223 -8.40 4.95 -2.73
CA PHE A 223 -9.58 5.49 -2.04
C PHE A 223 -10.92 5.02 -2.64
N CYS A 224 -10.89 4.34 -3.78
CA CYS A 224 -12.04 3.72 -4.42
C CYS A 224 -12.05 2.19 -4.31
N GLN A 225 -10.99 1.57 -3.78
CA GLN A 225 -10.84 0.12 -3.76
C GLN A 225 -11.52 -0.52 -2.55
N SER A 226 -12.23 -1.61 -2.80
CA SER A 226 -12.97 -2.38 -1.79
C SER A 226 -12.11 -2.72 -0.58
N GLU A 227 -10.90 -3.25 -0.81
CA GLU A 227 -9.98 -3.71 0.22
C GLU A 227 -9.53 -2.56 1.14
N TYR A 228 -9.35 -1.36 0.58
CA TYR A 228 -9.04 -0.17 1.37
C TYR A 228 -10.24 0.33 2.16
N LEU A 229 -11.43 0.35 1.55
CA LEU A 229 -12.66 0.75 2.21
C LEU A 229 -13.01 -0.18 3.38
N GLU A 230 -12.73 -1.48 3.25
CA GLU A 230 -12.82 -2.44 4.35
C GLU A 230 -11.92 -2.06 5.53
N ILE A 231 -10.67 -1.66 5.28
CA ILE A 231 -9.74 -1.23 6.34
C ILE A 231 -10.34 -0.06 7.15
N ILE A 232 -10.93 0.91 6.46
CA ILE A 232 -11.57 2.07 7.10
C ILE A 232 -12.81 1.64 7.90
N LEU A 233 -13.66 0.78 7.33
CA LEU A 233 -14.93 0.37 7.96
C LEU A 233 -14.73 -0.60 9.14
N ASP A 234 -13.69 -1.43 9.10
CA ASP A 234 -13.36 -2.41 10.14
C ASP A 234 -12.66 -1.77 11.35
N ASN A 235 -12.01 -0.61 11.19
CA ASN A 235 -11.34 0.09 12.28
C ASN A 235 -12.17 1.26 12.82
N ASP A 236 -12.57 1.23 14.09
CA ASP A 236 -13.41 2.27 14.71
C ASP A 236 -12.78 3.68 14.66
N GLY A 237 -11.48 3.78 14.90
CA GLY A 237 -10.76 5.06 14.88
C GLY A 237 -10.73 5.68 13.48
N LEU A 238 -10.39 4.86 12.47
CA LEU A 238 -10.38 5.28 11.08
C LEU A 238 -11.79 5.62 10.59
N PHE A 239 -12.78 4.77 10.90
CA PHE A 239 -14.18 5.01 10.58
C PHE A 239 -14.66 6.34 11.15
N ASN A 240 -14.41 6.61 12.43
CA ASN A 240 -14.83 7.85 13.05
C ASN A 240 -14.15 9.09 12.42
N SER A 241 -12.93 8.94 11.92
CA SER A 241 -12.20 10.04 11.27
C SER A 241 -12.82 10.52 9.95
N ILE A 242 -13.68 9.71 9.30
CA ILE A 242 -14.34 10.13 8.05
C ILE A 242 -15.43 11.18 8.26
N PHE A 243 -15.92 11.33 9.50
CA PHE A 243 -16.94 12.33 9.86
C PHE A 243 -16.34 13.69 10.22
N GLU A 244 -15.01 13.80 10.29
CA GLU A 244 -14.33 15.03 10.64
C GLU A 244 -14.60 16.12 9.59
N ILE A 245 -15.01 17.31 10.05
CA ILE A 245 -15.17 18.50 9.22
C ILE A 245 -14.04 19.46 9.55
N LYS A 246 -13.06 19.59 8.65
CA LYS A 246 -11.87 20.41 8.92
C LYS A 246 -11.41 21.20 7.71
N PRO A 247 -10.79 22.38 7.92
CA PRO A 247 -10.09 23.07 6.84
C PRO A 247 -8.90 22.22 6.39
N TYR A 248 -8.51 22.37 5.14
CA TYR A 248 -7.40 21.60 4.57
C TYR A 248 -6.33 22.54 4.01
N GLU A 249 -5.09 22.38 4.46
CA GLU A 249 -3.95 23.15 3.95
C GLU A 249 -3.22 22.38 2.86
N LEU A 250 -3.41 22.79 1.60
CA LEU A 250 -2.68 22.23 0.47
C LEU A 250 -1.35 22.98 0.31
N LYS A 251 -0.24 22.29 0.61
CA LYS A 251 1.11 22.79 0.28
C LYS A 251 1.31 22.79 -1.23
N LEU A 252 1.73 23.93 -1.77
CA LEU A 252 1.87 24.10 -3.21
C LEU A 252 3.20 23.57 -3.75
N GLY A 253 3.16 22.94 -4.92
CA GLY A 253 4.37 22.61 -5.68
C GLY A 253 5.10 23.86 -6.19
N ASN A 254 6.36 23.72 -6.59
CA ASN A 254 7.25 24.84 -6.97
C ASN A 254 6.68 25.77 -8.05
N ILE A 255 5.93 25.24 -9.01
CA ILE A 255 5.31 26.04 -10.08
C ILE A 255 4.18 26.90 -9.51
N SER A 256 3.28 26.28 -8.74
CA SER A 256 2.15 26.95 -8.11
C SER A 256 2.58 27.99 -7.08
N ARG A 257 3.63 27.70 -6.28
CA ARG A 257 4.23 28.67 -5.35
C ARG A 257 4.75 29.91 -6.06
N ARG A 258 5.52 29.72 -7.15
CA ARG A 258 6.02 30.83 -7.97
C ARG A 258 4.90 31.65 -8.60
N LYS A 259 3.83 31.00 -9.06
CA LYS A 259 2.69 31.68 -9.71
C LYS A 259 1.81 32.44 -8.71
N LYS A 260 1.55 31.87 -7.53
CA LYS A 260 0.62 32.43 -6.54
C LYS A 260 1.30 33.24 -5.43
N GLN A 261 2.63 33.20 -5.35
CA GLN A 261 3.44 33.86 -4.30
C GLN A 261 3.01 33.51 -2.86
N VAL A 262 2.53 32.29 -2.65
CA VAL A 262 2.17 31.74 -1.35
C VAL A 262 2.69 30.31 -1.24
N GLU A 263 3.02 29.86 -0.03
CA GLU A 263 3.52 28.49 0.23
C GLU A 263 2.40 27.44 0.18
N SER A 264 1.19 27.81 0.60
CA SER A 264 0.04 26.91 0.71
C SER A 264 -1.27 27.63 0.40
N ILE A 265 -2.34 26.84 0.22
CA ILE A 265 -3.72 27.30 0.12
C ILE A 265 -4.53 26.58 1.18
N THR A 266 -5.23 27.34 2.02
CA THR A 266 -6.17 26.78 2.99
C THR A 266 -7.56 26.75 2.39
N TYR A 267 -8.09 25.55 2.20
CA TYR A 267 -9.46 25.29 1.78
C TYR A 267 -10.38 25.34 3.00
N ARG A 268 -11.64 25.70 2.75
CA ARG A 268 -12.66 25.81 3.80
C ARG A 268 -12.94 24.44 4.43
N PRO A 269 -13.55 24.40 5.62
CA PRO A 269 -13.94 23.13 6.24
C PRO A 269 -14.89 22.33 5.37
N ILE A 270 -14.49 21.08 5.05
CA ILE A 270 -15.31 20.09 4.35
C ILE A 270 -15.20 18.74 5.08
N ILE A 271 -16.14 17.84 4.81
CA ILE A 271 -16.10 16.46 5.32
C ILE A 271 -15.07 15.62 4.55
N ASN A 272 -14.68 14.46 5.09
CA ASN A 272 -13.73 13.58 4.43
C ASN A 272 -14.28 13.09 3.07
N PRO A 273 -13.57 13.29 1.95
CA PRO A 273 -14.11 13.00 0.63
C PRO A 273 -14.36 11.50 0.35
N ILE A 274 -13.80 10.57 1.15
CA ILE A 274 -14.05 9.13 0.97
C ILE A 274 -15.40 8.66 1.51
N ILE A 275 -16.12 9.50 2.26
CA ILE A 275 -17.34 9.11 2.98
C ILE A 275 -18.40 8.45 2.09
N ASN A 276 -18.58 8.95 0.85
CA ASN A 276 -19.54 8.40 -0.10
C ASN A 276 -19.08 7.05 -0.66
N ASN A 277 -17.78 6.83 -0.82
CA ASN A 277 -17.23 5.52 -1.20
C ASN A 277 -17.44 4.50 -0.07
N CYS A 278 -17.17 4.90 1.19
CA CYS A 278 -17.46 4.08 2.35
C CYS A 278 -18.95 3.74 2.46
N LEU A 279 -19.85 4.71 2.25
CA LEU A 279 -21.30 4.47 2.25
C LEU A 279 -21.71 3.50 1.14
N LYS A 280 -21.27 3.76 -0.10
CA LYS A 280 -21.56 2.91 -1.26
C LYS A 280 -21.12 1.47 -1.03
N TYR A 281 -19.93 1.27 -0.49
CA TYR A 281 -19.42 -0.06 -0.16
C TYR A 281 -20.23 -0.69 0.98
N ALA A 282 -20.48 0.02 2.08
CA ALA A 282 -21.28 -0.50 3.20
C ALA A 282 -22.70 -0.90 2.79
N LEU A 283 -23.35 -0.15 1.89
CA LEU A 283 -24.68 -0.47 1.35
C LEU A 283 -24.71 -1.73 0.47
N LYS A 284 -23.59 -2.09 -0.18
CA LYS A 284 -23.45 -3.34 -0.94
C LYS A 284 -23.18 -4.55 -0.04
N HIS A 285 -22.74 -4.32 1.19
CA HIS A 285 -22.26 -5.33 2.13
C HIS A 285 -22.94 -5.17 3.51
N LEU A 286 -24.26 -5.08 3.51
CA LEU A 286 -25.05 -4.82 4.72
C LEU A 286 -24.98 -5.94 5.75
N ASP A 287 -24.72 -7.18 5.31
CA ASP A 287 -24.49 -8.32 6.18
C ASP A 287 -23.36 -8.08 7.18
N LYS A 288 -22.33 -7.33 6.78
CA LYS A 288 -21.21 -6.95 7.64
C LYS A 288 -21.29 -5.51 8.15
N TYR A 289 -21.74 -4.56 7.31
CA TYR A 289 -21.56 -3.13 7.57
C TYR A 289 -22.86 -2.32 7.75
N LYS A 290 -24.00 -2.97 8.01
CA LYS A 290 -25.28 -2.26 8.22
C LYS A 290 -25.17 -1.11 9.23
N HIS A 291 -24.55 -1.33 10.39
CA HIS A 291 -24.41 -0.28 11.41
C HIS A 291 -23.59 0.91 10.91
N ARG A 292 -22.48 0.67 10.19
CA ARG A 292 -21.66 1.71 9.57
C ARG A 292 -22.44 2.51 8.53
N ALA A 293 -23.23 1.84 7.69
CA ALA A 293 -24.10 2.51 6.72
C ALA A 293 -25.13 3.40 7.41
N ILE A 294 -25.77 2.93 8.49
CA ILE A 294 -26.72 3.72 9.28
C ILE A 294 -26.06 4.98 9.85
N ASP A 295 -24.87 4.85 10.43
CA ASP A 295 -24.14 5.98 11.02
C ASP A 295 -23.79 7.03 9.96
N ILE A 296 -23.31 6.60 8.79
CA ILE A 296 -23.03 7.52 7.68
C ILE A 296 -24.30 8.21 7.18
N LEU A 297 -25.41 7.48 7.04
CA LEU A 297 -26.68 8.06 6.59
C LEU A 297 -27.22 9.09 7.60
N LYS A 298 -27.19 8.79 8.90
CA LYS A 298 -27.63 9.71 9.96
C LYS A 298 -26.80 10.98 9.95
N PHE A 299 -25.48 10.86 9.91
CA PHE A 299 -24.59 12.01 9.75
C PHE A 299 -24.91 12.80 8.49
N GLY A 300 -25.05 12.12 7.35
CA GLY A 300 -25.34 12.72 6.06
C GLY A 300 -26.64 13.53 6.04
N ILE A 301 -27.70 13.06 6.70
CA ILE A 301 -28.97 13.79 6.83
C ILE A 301 -28.75 15.14 7.55
N GLU A 302 -28.04 15.13 8.67
CA GLU A 302 -27.77 16.35 9.43
C GLU A 302 -26.83 17.30 8.67
N HIS A 303 -25.73 16.75 8.15
CA HIS A 303 -24.72 17.48 7.39
C HIS A 303 -25.31 18.15 6.15
N ASN A 304 -26.06 17.42 5.33
CA ASN A 304 -26.67 17.97 4.13
C ASN A 304 -27.69 19.07 4.45
N ARG A 305 -28.45 18.95 5.55
CA ARG A 305 -29.37 20.03 6.00
C ARG A 305 -28.61 21.28 6.40
N LYS A 306 -27.48 21.15 7.10
CA LYS A 306 -26.60 22.28 7.44
C LYS A 306 -26.07 22.97 6.19
N ILE A 307 -25.64 22.21 5.18
CA ILE A 307 -25.23 22.77 3.88
C ILE A 307 -26.39 23.51 3.23
N ALA A 308 -27.55 22.85 3.07
CA ALA A 308 -28.72 23.42 2.40
C ALA A 308 -29.23 24.71 3.06
N SER A 309 -29.07 24.87 4.37
CA SER A 309 -29.43 26.11 5.08
C SER A 309 -28.59 27.34 4.69
N LYS A 310 -27.43 27.13 4.05
CA LYS A 310 -26.47 28.17 3.69
C LYS A 310 -26.43 28.49 2.19
N ILE A 311 -27.20 27.77 1.37
CA ILE A 311 -27.17 27.88 -0.08
C ILE A 311 -28.57 27.98 -0.69
N THR A 312 -28.64 28.57 -1.88
CA THR A 312 -29.82 28.45 -2.73
C THR A 312 -29.78 27.10 -3.44
N PHE A 313 -30.66 26.18 -3.04
CA PHE A 313 -30.65 24.79 -3.49
C PHE A 313 -30.72 24.62 -5.03
N THR A 314 -31.44 25.48 -5.73
CA THR A 314 -31.60 25.44 -7.19
C THR A 314 -30.33 25.76 -7.96
N ASP A 315 -29.39 26.46 -7.32
CA ASP A 315 -28.15 26.90 -7.95
C ASP A 315 -27.03 25.86 -7.79
N CYS A 316 -27.27 24.77 -7.05
CA CYS A 316 -26.24 23.78 -6.71
C CYS A 316 -26.50 22.40 -7.32
N TYR A 317 -25.42 21.67 -7.59
CA TYR A 317 -25.46 20.34 -8.20
C TYR A 317 -24.24 19.51 -7.80
N ILE A 318 -24.42 18.19 -7.77
CA ILE A 318 -23.36 17.21 -7.55
C ILE A 318 -22.61 16.98 -8.87
N CYS A 319 -21.29 17.10 -8.82
CA CYS A 319 -20.42 17.04 -10.00
C CYS A 319 -19.72 15.70 -10.22
N ASN A 320 -19.60 14.87 -9.19
CA ASN A 320 -18.81 13.63 -9.24
C ASN A 320 -19.32 12.57 -8.25
N GLU A 321 -18.71 11.39 -8.33
CA GLU A 321 -18.97 10.22 -7.49
C GLU A 321 -18.67 10.45 -6.00
N LEU A 322 -17.79 11.41 -5.69
CA LEU A 322 -17.41 11.76 -4.31
C LEU A 322 -18.43 12.67 -3.63
N GLY A 323 -19.43 13.19 -4.36
CA GLY A 323 -20.44 14.08 -3.81
C GLY A 323 -20.02 15.54 -3.80
N GLU A 324 -19.07 15.95 -4.64
CA GLU A 324 -18.67 17.35 -4.80
C GLU A 324 -19.88 18.20 -5.21
N LEU A 325 -20.26 19.14 -4.36
CA LEU A 325 -21.35 20.07 -4.57
C LEU A 325 -20.80 21.41 -5.08
N LYS A 326 -21.14 21.79 -6.33
CA LYS A 326 -20.80 23.10 -6.91
C LYS A 326 -22.02 24.00 -7.00
N ASN A 327 -21.76 25.31 -7.06
CA ASN A 327 -22.76 26.33 -7.29
C ASN A 327 -22.54 27.01 -8.66
N PHE A 328 -23.57 27.06 -9.50
CA PHE A 328 -23.49 27.70 -10.83
C PHE A 328 -23.18 29.21 -10.76
N LYS A 329 -23.60 29.88 -9.68
CA LYS A 329 -23.42 31.31 -9.46
C LYS A 329 -22.12 31.65 -8.72
N ASP A 330 -21.56 30.71 -7.98
CA ASP A 330 -20.28 30.87 -7.28
C ASP A 330 -19.32 29.74 -7.65
N LYS A 331 -18.44 30.02 -8.62
CA LYS A 331 -17.42 29.08 -9.09
C LYS A 331 -16.40 28.68 -8.01
N ASN A 332 -16.29 29.44 -6.92
CA ASN A 332 -15.40 29.14 -5.81
C ASN A 332 -16.08 28.31 -4.71
N TYR A 333 -17.38 28.04 -4.84
CA TYR A 333 -18.10 27.21 -3.89
C TYR A 333 -17.92 25.72 -4.20
N TYR A 334 -17.43 24.96 -3.22
CA TYR A 334 -17.31 23.50 -3.27
C TYR A 334 -17.59 22.91 -1.89
N ASP A 335 -18.52 21.96 -1.79
CA ASP A 335 -18.73 21.17 -0.57
C ASP A 335 -18.76 19.69 -0.88
N ILE A 336 -18.90 18.85 0.13
CA ILE A 336 -19.16 17.42 -0.07
C ILE A 336 -20.46 17.07 0.63
N VAL A 337 -21.42 16.55 -0.13
CA VAL A 337 -22.71 16.08 0.38
C VAL A 337 -22.72 14.56 0.41
N VAL A 338 -23.39 14.00 1.42
CA VAL A 338 -23.60 12.54 1.48
C VAL A 338 -24.79 12.19 0.60
N PHE A 339 -24.65 11.21 -0.30
CA PHE A 339 -25.75 10.80 -1.16
C PHE A 339 -25.73 9.30 -1.45
N VAL A 340 -26.88 8.78 -1.89
CA VAL A 340 -27.01 7.41 -2.36
C VAL A 340 -27.26 7.44 -3.87
N GLU A 341 -26.50 6.64 -4.62
CA GLU A 341 -26.73 6.46 -6.06
C GLU A 341 -28.08 5.78 -6.32
N ARG A 342 -28.76 6.15 -7.40
CA ARG A 342 -30.10 5.63 -7.71
C ARG A 342 -30.10 4.13 -8.00
N ASP A 343 -28.96 3.58 -8.39
CA ASP A 343 -28.83 2.19 -8.85
C ASP A 343 -28.47 1.23 -7.70
N ILE A 344 -28.37 1.73 -6.47
CA ILE A 344 -28.17 0.91 -5.27
C ILE A 344 -29.55 0.45 -4.78
N ASP A 345 -29.96 -0.76 -5.18
CA ASP A 345 -31.16 -1.41 -4.67
C ASP A 345 -30.87 -2.06 -3.31
N VAL A 346 -31.35 -1.44 -2.24
CA VAL A 346 -31.18 -1.94 -0.88
C VAL A 346 -32.50 -2.46 -0.37
N ASN A 347 -32.57 -3.75 -0.04
CA ASN A 347 -33.74 -4.37 0.54
C ASN A 347 -33.73 -4.39 2.08
N ASP A 348 -33.52 -3.22 2.69
CA ASP A 348 -33.58 -3.03 4.15
C ASP A 348 -34.42 -1.78 4.48
N ASP A 349 -35.48 -1.94 5.28
CA ASP A 349 -36.47 -0.88 5.52
C ASP A 349 -35.91 0.32 6.30
N GLU A 350 -34.97 0.08 7.22
CA GLU A 350 -34.32 1.15 7.98
C GLU A 350 -33.41 1.97 7.06
N ILE A 351 -32.60 1.30 6.23
CA ILE A 351 -31.74 1.97 5.25
C ILE A 351 -32.57 2.73 4.22
N LYS A 352 -33.68 2.14 3.72
CA LYS A 352 -34.61 2.84 2.80
C LYS A 352 -35.17 4.10 3.44
N SER A 353 -35.61 4.02 4.71
CA SER A 353 -36.14 5.16 5.47
C SER A 353 -35.11 6.28 5.62
N LEU A 354 -33.88 5.95 6.00
CA LEU A 354 -32.79 6.93 6.14
C LEU A 354 -32.40 7.55 4.79
N THR A 355 -32.29 6.73 3.74
CA THR A 355 -31.98 7.19 2.38
C THR A 355 -33.04 8.16 1.87
N ASN A 356 -34.32 7.92 2.16
CA ASN A 356 -35.41 8.83 1.78
C ASN A 356 -35.38 10.17 2.52
N GLN A 357 -34.72 10.25 3.67
CA GLN A 357 -34.55 11.48 4.44
C GLN A 357 -33.36 12.34 3.98
N LEU A 358 -32.44 11.79 3.18
CA LEU A 358 -31.36 12.57 2.57
C LEU A 358 -31.92 13.60 1.59
N LEU A 359 -31.38 14.82 1.64
CA LEU A 359 -31.72 15.86 0.67
C LEU A 359 -31.29 15.46 -0.73
N LYS A 360 -32.21 15.61 -1.70
CA LYS A 360 -32.00 15.23 -3.10
C LYS A 360 -31.45 16.41 -3.89
N PHE A 361 -30.13 16.48 -4.03
CA PHE A 361 -29.47 17.47 -4.87
C PHE A 361 -29.59 17.10 -6.36
N ASN A 362 -29.57 18.11 -7.23
CA ASN A 362 -29.44 17.89 -8.67
C ASN A 362 -28.09 17.24 -8.97
N LYS A 363 -28.03 16.36 -9.97
CA LYS A 363 -26.79 15.78 -10.48
C LYS A 363 -26.54 16.31 -11.90
N LEU A 364 -25.29 16.62 -12.23
CA LEU A 364 -24.90 16.95 -13.60
C LEU A 364 -24.95 15.73 -14.50
#